data_AF-A0A853AU33-F1
#
_entry.id   AF-A0A853AU33-F1
#
_cell.length_a   1.000
_cell.length_b   1.000
_cell.length_c   1.000
_cell.angle_alpha   90.00
_cell.angle_beta   90.00
_cell.angle_gamma   90.00
#
_symmetry.space_group_name_H-M   'P 1'
#
loop_
_entity.id
_entity.type
_entity.pdbx_description
1 polymer ?
#
loop_
_entity_poly.entity_id
_entity_poly.type
_entity_poly.pdbx_seq_one_letter_code
_entity_poly.pdbx_strand_id
1 'polypeptide(L)'
;MANGALAKWSVPDQIVARFHDIRKAMVRPDTIAWFTAKYEIKYPGKSRFQFNSTDEPKWTNPPSDDDYTTELERHPRDPEKIPDWFPTRSA
;
A
#
# COMPACT_ATOMS: atom_id res chain seq x y z
N MET A 1 1.06 -7.07 33.41
CA MET A 1 0.98 -7.95 32.22
C MET A 1 0.07 -7.28 31.21
N ALA A 2 0.55 -6.96 30.00
CA ALA A 2 -0.32 -6.40 28.97
C ALA A 2 -1.23 -7.52 28.45
N ASN A 3 -2.54 -7.35 28.60
CA ASN A 3 -3.58 -8.36 28.38
C ASN A 3 -3.85 -8.72 26.89
N GLY A 4 -2.97 -8.32 25.96
CA GLY A 4 -3.13 -8.59 24.53
C GLY A 4 -4.37 -7.95 23.89
N ALA A 5 -5.04 -7.02 24.59
CA ALA A 5 -6.25 -6.39 24.08
C ALA A 5 -5.94 -5.53 22.85
N LEU A 6 -6.70 -5.75 21.78
CA LEU A 6 -6.65 -4.90 20.58
C LEU A 6 -7.42 -3.61 20.87
N ALA A 7 -6.71 -2.48 20.85
CA ALA A 7 -7.33 -1.16 20.94
C ALA A 7 -7.57 -0.60 19.54
N LYS A 8 -8.77 -0.03 19.31
CA LYS A 8 -9.00 0.77 18.11
C LYS A 8 -8.10 1.99 18.19
N TRP A 9 -7.22 2.13 17.20
CA TRP A 9 -6.25 3.21 17.16
C TRP A 9 -6.54 4.10 15.95
N SER A 10 -6.65 5.40 16.18
CA SER A 10 -6.64 6.38 15.10
C SER A 10 -5.20 6.52 14.63
N VAL A 11 -4.93 6.14 13.38
CA VAL A 11 -3.60 6.19 12.81
C VAL A 11 -3.17 7.67 12.69
N PRO A 12 -2.07 8.08 13.35
CA PRO A 12 -1.58 9.45 13.24
C PRO A 12 -1.09 9.77 11.82
N ASP A 13 -1.28 11.01 11.36
CA ASP A 13 -0.88 11.43 10.00
C ASP A 13 0.60 11.20 9.70
N GLN A 14 1.47 11.34 10.70
CA GLN A 14 2.90 11.05 10.58
C GLN A 14 3.19 9.61 10.15
N ILE A 15 2.33 8.66 10.53
CA ILE A 15 2.44 7.25 10.11
C ILE A 15 2.05 7.14 8.64
N VAL A 16 0.95 7.78 8.22
CA VAL A 16 0.52 7.82 6.82
C VAL A 16 1.61 8.41 5.94
N ALA A 17 2.15 9.57 6.31
CA ALA A 17 3.28 10.20 5.64
C ALA A 17 4.49 9.25 5.55
N ARG A 18 4.79 8.51 6.61
CA ARG A 18 5.91 7.56 6.60
C ARG A 18 5.70 6.40 5.63
N PHE A 19 4.49 5.90 5.48
CA PHE A 19 4.18 4.89 4.47
C PHE A 19 4.35 5.44 3.05
N HIS A 20 4.00 6.71 2.80
CA HIS A 20 4.30 7.37 1.53
C HIS A 20 5.79 7.47 1.25
N ASP A 21 6.61 7.81 2.26
CA ASP A 21 8.07 7.84 2.11
C ASP A 21 8.63 6.46 1.76
N ILE A 22 8.18 5.42 2.46
CA ILE A 22 8.60 4.04 2.19
C ILE A 22 8.19 3.63 0.78
N ARG A 23 6.95 3.95 0.36
CA ARG A 23 6.47 3.69 -0.99
C ARG A 23 7.37 4.31 -2.04
N LYS A 24 7.70 5.60 -1.89
CA LYS A 24 8.60 6.33 -2.80
C LYS A 24 10.01 5.74 -2.82
N ALA A 25 10.58 5.45 -1.65
CA ALA A 25 11.94 4.90 -1.52
C ALA A 25 12.08 3.47 -2.09
N MET A 26 10.98 2.73 -2.16
CA MET A 26 10.93 1.38 -2.71
C MET A 26 10.66 1.33 -4.22
N VAL A 27 10.31 2.44 -4.85
CA VAL A 27 10.27 2.52 -6.32
C VAL A 27 11.71 2.66 -6.81
N ARG A 28 12.24 1.57 -7.36
CA ARG A 28 13.55 1.47 -8.02
C ARG A 28 13.31 1.12 -9.49
N PRO A 29 14.32 1.19 -10.38
CA PRO A 29 14.12 0.89 -11.80
C PRO A 29 13.49 -0.50 -12.06
N ASP A 30 13.67 -1.43 -11.13
CA ASP A 30 13.20 -2.82 -11.19
C ASP A 30 12.01 -3.14 -10.29
N THR A 31 11.56 -2.21 -9.42
CA THR A 31 10.47 -2.45 -8.46
C THR A 31 9.30 -1.50 -8.63
N ILE A 32 8.09 -2.04 -8.55
CA ILE A 32 6.85 -1.30 -8.71
C ILE A 32 6.33 -0.84 -7.33
N ALA A 33 5.61 0.27 -7.30
CA ALA A 33 4.87 0.68 -6.12
C ALA A 33 3.86 -0.42 -5.69
N TRP A 34 3.80 -0.68 -4.38
CA TRP A 34 2.86 -1.63 -3.80
C TRP A 34 1.47 -1.02 -3.63
N PHE A 35 0.41 -1.81 -3.66
CA PHE A 35 -0.96 -1.37 -3.34
C PHE A 35 -1.25 -1.45 -1.85
N THR A 36 -0.78 -2.53 -1.20
CA THR A 36 -0.90 -2.69 0.25
C THR A 36 0.47 -2.90 0.90
N ALA A 37 0.60 -2.47 2.15
CA ALA A 37 1.75 -2.75 2.98
C ALA A 37 1.31 -3.03 4.42
N LYS A 38 2.01 -3.95 5.08
CA LYS A 38 1.81 -4.33 6.48
C LYS A 38 3.13 -4.23 7.21
N TYR A 39 3.16 -3.41 8.26
CA TYR A 39 4.31 -3.29 9.15
C TYR A 39 3.99 -3.87 10.52
N GLU A 40 4.68 -4.93 10.89
CA GLU A 40 4.54 -5.61 12.18
C GLU A 40 5.76 -5.30 13.03
N ILE A 41 5.54 -4.73 14.21
CA ILE A 41 6.59 -4.40 15.17
C ILE A 41 6.39 -5.28 16.41
N LYS A 42 7.35 -6.16 16.67
CA LYS A 42 7.39 -7.00 17.87
C LYS A 42 8.56 -6.57 18.75
N TYR A 43 8.22 -6.05 19.93
CA TYR A 43 9.21 -5.69 20.93
C TYR A 43 9.79 -6.93 21.64
N PRO A 44 11.09 -6.95 21.99
CA PRO A 44 12.13 -6.03 21.55
C PRO A 44 12.74 -6.44 20.20
N GLY A 45 12.86 -5.50 19.26
CA GLY A 45 13.81 -5.56 18.15
C GLY A 45 13.43 -6.35 16.89
N LYS A 46 12.25 -6.98 16.81
CA LYS A 46 11.81 -7.64 15.57
C LYS A 46 10.80 -6.77 14.84
N SER A 47 11.10 -6.42 13.59
CA SER A 47 10.12 -5.80 12.71
C SER A 47 10.03 -6.59 11.40
N ARG A 48 8.83 -6.61 10.81
CA ARG A 48 8.57 -7.24 9.52
C ARG A 48 7.77 -6.28 8.67
N PHE A 49 8.29 -5.97 7.50
CA PHE A 49 7.58 -5.21 6.48
C PHE A 49 7.20 -6.14 5.34
N GLN A 50 5.91 -6.16 5.00
CA GLN A 50 5.34 -6.94 3.91
C GLN A 50 4.61 -5.97 2.99
N PHE A 51 4.66 -6.21 1.69
CA PHE A 51 3.97 -5.40 0.71
C PHE A 51 3.42 -6.29 -0.40
N ASN A 52 2.41 -5.80 -1.09
CA ASN A 52 1.78 -6.50 -2.20
C ASN A 52 1.46 -5.49 -3.31
N SER A 53 1.90 -5.79 -4.53
CA SER A 53 1.71 -4.96 -5.73
C SER A 53 0.80 -5.62 -6.77
N THR A 54 0.27 -6.81 -6.49
CA THR A 54 -0.45 -7.65 -7.46
C THR A 54 -1.90 -7.90 -7.08
N ASP A 55 -2.19 -8.08 -5.80
CA ASP A 55 -3.51 -8.49 -5.32
C ASP A 55 -4.39 -7.27 -5.03
N GLU A 56 -5.68 -7.42 -5.30
CA GLU A 56 -6.66 -6.37 -5.03
C GLU A 56 -6.74 -6.09 -3.52
N PRO A 57 -6.59 -4.82 -3.09
CA PRO A 57 -6.77 -4.47 -1.70
C PRO A 57 -8.22 -4.72 -1.24
N LYS A 58 -8.38 -5.18 0.00
CA LYS A 58 -9.71 -5.33 0.61
C LYS A 58 -10.23 -3.97 1.07
N TRP A 59 -10.83 -3.23 0.16
CA TRP A 59 -11.36 -1.90 0.43
C TRP A 59 -12.57 -1.95 1.37
N THR A 60 -12.59 -1.06 2.37
CA THR A 60 -13.83 -0.75 3.10
C THR A 60 -14.70 0.21 2.28
N ASN A 61 -14.06 1.17 1.62
CA ASN A 61 -14.65 2.03 0.61
C ASN A 61 -13.72 2.02 -0.61
N PRO A 62 -14.15 1.50 -1.76
CA PRO A 62 -13.30 1.40 -2.94
C PRO A 62 -12.90 2.79 -3.47
N PRO A 63 -11.70 2.93 -4.07
CA PRO A 63 -11.29 4.14 -4.76
C PRO A 63 -12.22 4.47 -5.94
N SER A 64 -12.24 5.73 -6.35
CA SER A 64 -12.89 6.15 -7.60
C SER A 64 -12.01 5.82 -8.83
N ASP A 65 -12.60 5.83 -10.02
CA ASP A 65 -11.85 5.64 -11.28
C ASP A 65 -10.75 6.71 -11.46
N ASP A 66 -10.99 7.93 -10.98
CA ASP A 66 -10.00 9.01 -10.97
C ASP A 66 -8.83 8.68 -10.03
N ASP A 67 -9.07 8.04 -8.88
CA ASP A 67 -8.01 7.63 -7.96
C ASP A 67 -7.11 6.55 -8.58
N TYR A 68 -7.69 5.60 -9.31
CA TYR A 68 -6.94 4.59 -10.06
C TYR A 68 -6.09 5.22 -11.17
N THR A 69 -6.63 6.20 -11.89
CA THR A 69 -5.87 6.95 -12.90
C THR A 69 -4.70 7.70 -12.27
N THR A 70 -4.96 8.43 -11.17
CA THR A 70 -3.94 9.19 -10.46
C THR A 70 -2.85 8.29 -9.86
N GLU A 71 -3.19 7.06 -9.48
CA GLU A 71 -2.23 6.06 -9.02
C GLU A 71 -1.23 5.69 -10.12
N LEU A 72 -1.68 5.41 -11.35
CA LEU A 72 -0.79 5.09 -12.47
C LEU A 72 0.02 6.31 -12.94
N GLU A 73 -0.51 7.52 -12.85
CA GLU A 73 0.24 8.75 -13.14
C GLU A 73 1.39 8.95 -12.15
N ARG A 74 1.16 8.73 -10.85
CA ARG A 74 2.18 8.88 -9.80
C ARG A 74 3.16 7.71 -9.78
N HIS A 75 2.71 6.53 -10.14
CA HIS A 75 3.48 5.29 -10.12
C HIS A 75 3.31 4.53 -11.42
N PRO A 76 3.96 5.00 -12.52
CA PRO A 76 3.84 4.36 -13.83
C PRO A 76 4.24 2.89 -13.79
N ARG A 77 3.48 2.05 -14.49
CA ARG A 77 3.70 0.61 -14.59
C ARG A 77 3.69 0.21 -16.06
N ASP A 78 4.49 -0.78 -16.39
CA ASP A 78 4.35 -1.49 -17.66
C ASP A 78 2.93 -2.09 -17.73
N PRO A 79 2.20 -1.96 -18.85
CA PRO A 79 0.89 -2.57 -19.03
C PRO A 79 0.85 -4.06 -18.64
N GLU A 80 1.92 -4.83 -18.90
CA GLU A 80 1.98 -6.25 -18.54
C GLU A 80 2.04 -6.50 -17.02
N LYS A 81 2.34 -5.47 -16.23
CA LYS A 81 2.45 -5.53 -14.77
C LYS A 81 1.27 -4.86 -14.06
N ILE A 82 0.26 -4.42 -14.80
CA ILE A 82 -1.01 -3.95 -14.24
C ILE A 82 -1.88 -5.20 -13.99
N PRO A 83 -2.34 -5.45 -12.75
CA PRO A 83 -3.20 -6.61 -12.47
C PRO A 83 -4.57 -6.50 -13.15
N ASP A 84 -5.17 -7.65 -13.47
CA ASP A 84 -6.47 -7.73 -14.17
C ASP A 84 -7.64 -7.06 -13.43
N TRP A 85 -7.56 -6.96 -12.10
CA TRP A 85 -8.58 -6.27 -11.29
C TRP A 85 -8.46 -4.74 -11.37
N PHE A 86 -7.31 -4.22 -11.79
CA PHE A 86 -7.13 -2.78 -11.91
C PHE A 86 -8.01 -2.30 -13.07
N PRO A 87 -8.87 -1.28 -12.87
CA PRO A 87 -9.81 -0.88 -13.89
C PRO A 87 -9.05 -0.53 -15.17
N THR A 88 -9.24 -1.35 -16.19
CA THR A 88 -8.78 -1.05 -17.53
C THR A 88 -9.62 0.12 -17.98
N ARG A 89 -9.00 1.24 -18.41
CA ARG A 89 -9.76 2.32 -19.06
C ARG A 89 -10.62 1.66 -20.14
N SER A 90 -11.92 1.57 -19.89
CA SER A 90 -12.87 1.36 -20.97
C SER A 90 -12.81 2.65 -21.76
N ALA A 91 -12.20 2.59 -22.95
CA ALA A 91 -12.12 3.71 -23.87
C ALA A 91 -13.52 4.21 -24.24
#